data_AF-A0A1E5JLD9-F1
#
_entry.id   AF-A0A1E5JLD9-F1
#
_cell.length_a   1.000
_cell.length_b   1.000
_cell.length_c   1.000
_cell.angle_alpha   90.00
_cell.angle_beta   90.00
_cell.angle_gamma   90.00
#
_symmetry.space_group_name_H-M   'P 1'
#
loop_
_entity.id
_entity.type
_entity.pdbx_description
1 polymer ?
#
loop_
_entity_poly.entity_id
_entity_poly.type
_entity_poly.pdbx_seq_one_letter_code
_entity_poly.pdbx_strand_id
1 'polypeptide(L)'
;MKKTALFSSLFSLTLPVCVYALGLGEMKVESALNQPFFAEIELIDGHEVSLSNIKVELADSQSYQSLGVERSEAISVLFFDVKKINKENSLWKFIPKSE
;
A
#
# COMPACT_ATOMS: atom_id res chain seq x y z
N MET A 1 34.93 15.92 -35.26
CA MET A 1 34.24 14.77 -34.62
C MET A 1 33.61 15.11 -33.25
N LYS A 2 33.21 16.36 -32.98
CA LYS A 2 32.61 16.78 -31.69
C LYS A 2 31.08 17.00 -31.72
N LYS A 3 30.48 17.10 -32.92
CA LYS A 3 29.04 17.36 -33.10
C LYS A 3 28.17 16.12 -32.93
N THR A 4 28.72 14.93 -33.18
CA THR A 4 28.01 13.65 -33.06
C THR A 4 27.74 13.25 -31.61
N ALA A 5 28.57 13.71 -30.67
CA ALA A 5 28.38 13.49 -29.23
C ALA A 5 27.16 14.23 -28.66
N LEU A 6 26.77 15.35 -29.29
CA LEU A 6 25.62 16.16 -28.86
C LEU A 6 24.30 15.50 -29.30
N PHE A 7 24.28 14.90 -30.49
CA PHE A 7 23.12 14.15 -30.96
C PHE A 7 22.88 12.85 -30.18
N SER A 8 23.95 12.18 -29.71
CA SER A 8 23.80 10.99 -28.87
C SER A 8 23.27 11.31 -27.47
N SER A 9 23.62 12.46 -26.88
CA SER A 9 23.09 12.81 -25.54
C SER A 9 21.60 13.19 -25.59
N LEU A 10 21.16 13.82 -26.68
CA LEU A 10 19.75 14.19 -26.86
C LEU A 10 18.85 12.95 -27.03
N PHE A 11 19.36 11.87 -27.63
CA PHE A 11 18.62 10.62 -27.81
C PHE A 11 18.44 9.83 -26.49
N SER A 12 19.35 9.99 -25.52
CA SER A 12 19.24 9.32 -24.22
C SER A 12 18.11 9.89 -23.34
N LEU A 13 17.65 11.12 -23.60
CA LEU A 13 16.65 11.79 -22.77
C LEU A 13 15.20 11.35 -23.08
N THR A 14 14.99 10.62 -24.17
CA THR A 14 13.64 10.22 -24.64
C THR A 14 13.24 8.81 -24.21
N LEU A 15 14.06 8.10 -23.42
CA LEU A 15 13.68 6.77 -22.94
C LEU A 15 12.55 6.90 -21.90
N PRO A 16 11.39 6.26 -22.12
CA PRO A 16 10.32 6.27 -21.13
C PRO A 16 10.78 5.54 -19.87
N VAL A 17 10.62 6.20 -18.73
CA VAL A 17 10.82 5.56 -17.41
C VAL A 17 9.54 4.81 -17.08
N CYS A 18 9.57 3.48 -17.09
CA CYS A 18 8.47 2.66 -16.61
C CYS A 18 8.39 2.79 -15.08
N VAL A 19 7.28 3.33 -14.58
CA VAL A 19 6.97 3.41 -13.14
C VAL A 19 5.78 2.50 -12.89
N TYR A 20 5.94 1.55 -11.96
CA TYR A 20 4.86 0.71 -11.48
C TYR A 20 4.17 1.43 -10.33
N ALA A 21 2.90 1.78 -10.51
CA ALA A 21 2.07 2.32 -9.44
C ALA A 21 1.37 1.16 -8.72
N LEU A 22 1.34 1.21 -7.39
CA LEU A 22 0.51 0.34 -6.58
C LEU A 22 -0.68 1.16 -6.09
N GLY A 23 -1.89 0.78 -6.50
CA GLY A 23 -3.11 1.47 -6.09
C GLY A 23 -3.62 0.95 -4.75
N LEU A 24 -4.28 1.82 -3.99
CA LEU A 24 -5.08 1.44 -2.81
C LEU A 24 -6.55 1.51 -3.19
N GLY A 25 -7.26 0.41 -3.00
CA GLY A 25 -8.70 0.29 -3.22
C GLY A 25 -9.50 0.67 -1.99
N GLU A 26 -10.71 0.10 -1.90
CA GLU A 26 -11.62 0.36 -0.79
C GLU A 26 -11.07 -0.17 0.53
N MET A 27 -11.27 0.59 1.61
CA MET A 27 -11.05 0.14 2.97
C MET A 27 -12.35 -0.43 3.54
N LYS A 28 -12.32 -1.69 4.00
CA LYS A 28 -13.45 -2.37 4.63
C LYS A 28 -13.15 -2.59 6.10
N VAL A 29 -14.04 -2.13 6.97
CA VAL A 29 -13.92 -2.29 8.42
C VAL A 29 -14.80 -3.45 8.86
N GLU A 30 -14.20 -4.46 9.48
CA GLU A 30 -14.90 -5.66 9.96
C GLU A 30 -15.05 -5.68 11.50
N SER A 31 -14.52 -4.66 12.19
CA SER A 31 -14.66 -4.52 13.65
C SER A 31 -15.92 -3.73 14.03
N ALA A 32 -16.65 -4.21 15.04
CA ALA A 32 -17.77 -3.49 15.64
C ALA A 32 -17.32 -2.51 16.74
N LEU A 33 -18.27 -1.77 17.31
CA LEU A 33 -18.01 -0.86 18.44
C LEU A 33 -17.50 -1.66 19.65
N ASN A 34 -16.47 -1.12 20.32
CA ASN A 34 -15.83 -1.73 21.49
C ASN A 34 -15.10 -3.07 21.20
N GLN A 35 -14.64 -3.26 19.96
CA GLN A 35 -13.77 -4.37 19.57
C GLN A 35 -12.41 -3.84 19.10
N PRO A 36 -11.35 -4.67 19.11
CA PRO A 36 -10.10 -4.33 18.46
C PRO A 36 -10.35 -3.95 17.00
N PHE A 37 -9.73 -2.85 16.55
CA PHE A 37 -9.90 -2.37 15.19
C PHE A 37 -9.35 -3.39 14.19
N PHE A 38 -10.17 -3.75 13.21
CA PHE A 38 -9.78 -4.64 12.12
C PHE A 38 -10.35 -4.11 10.82
N ALA A 39 -9.46 -3.87 9.85
CA ALA A 39 -9.83 -3.39 8.54
C ALA A 39 -8.90 -3.97 7.48
N GLU A 40 -9.43 -4.13 6.27
CA GLU A 40 -8.72 -4.59 5.10
C GLU A 40 -8.72 -3.49 4.03
N ILE A 41 -7.59 -3.33 3.34
CA ILE A 41 -7.43 -2.39 2.22
C ILE A 41 -7.02 -3.22 1.01
N GLU A 42 -7.79 -3.14 -0.07
CA GLU A 42 -7.46 -3.81 -1.32
C GLU A 42 -6.24 -3.15 -1.99
N LEU A 43 -5.28 -3.95 -2.46
CA LEU A 43 -4.16 -3.45 -3.27
C LEU A 43 -4.47 -3.69 -4.75
N ILE A 44 -4.57 -2.60 -5.51
CA ILE A 44 -4.87 -2.62 -6.96
C ILE A 44 -3.55 -2.73 -7.71
N ASP A 45 -3.52 -3.56 -8.76
CA ASP A 45 -2.36 -3.82 -9.62
C ASP A 45 -1.14 -4.41 -8.88
N GLY A 46 -1.35 -4.97 -7.68
CA GLY A 46 -0.29 -5.65 -6.91
C GLY A 46 0.12 -7.03 -7.44
N HIS A 47 -0.45 -7.52 -8.55
CA HIS A 47 -0.23 -8.88 -9.05
C HIS A 47 1.23 -9.16 -9.43
N GLU A 48 1.94 -8.15 -9.93
CA GLU A 48 3.35 -8.26 -10.34
C GLU A 48 4.32 -7.90 -9.21
N VAL A 49 3.83 -7.38 -8.08
CA VAL A 49 4.65 -6.95 -6.95
C VAL A 49 4.82 -8.10 -5.96
N SER A 50 6.06 -8.50 -5.70
CA SER A 50 6.37 -9.43 -4.61
C SER A 50 5.99 -8.82 -3.27
N LEU A 51 5.34 -9.58 -2.39
CA LEU A 51 4.99 -9.13 -1.03
C LEU A 51 6.21 -8.60 -0.25
N SER A 52 7.39 -9.16 -0.51
CA SER A 52 8.67 -8.71 0.09
C SER A 52 9.06 -7.28 -0.26
N ASN A 53 8.52 -6.75 -1.35
CA ASN A 53 8.81 -5.41 -1.84
C ASN A 53 7.79 -4.37 -1.36
N ILE A 54 6.78 -4.79 -0.60
CA ILE A 54 5.74 -3.92 -0.05
C ILE A 54 6.09 -3.64 1.41
N LYS A 55 6.28 -2.36 1.72
CA LYS A 55 6.43 -1.88 3.10
C LYS A 55 5.18 -1.08 3.47
N VAL A 56 4.60 -1.41 4.61
CA VAL A 56 3.44 -0.70 5.17
C VAL A 56 3.87 -0.05 6.47
N GLU A 57 3.65 1.25 6.58
CA GLU A 57 3.92 2.01 7.79
C GLU A 57 2.95 3.19 7.91
N LEU A 58 2.74 3.64 9.14
CA LEU A 58 2.04 4.89 9.39
C LEU A 58 2.94 6.06 8.99
N ALA A 59 2.33 7.14 8.49
CA ALA A 59 3.05 8.36 8.18
C ALA A 59 3.79 8.90 9.41
N ASP A 60 4.88 9.65 9.21
CA ASP A 60 5.63 10.27 10.29
C ASP A 60 4.89 11.47 10.93
N SER A 61 5.37 11.95 12.08
CA SER A 61 4.73 13.07 12.80
C SER A 61 4.68 14.36 11.98
N GLN A 62 5.67 14.60 11.13
CA GLN A 62 5.73 15.82 10.29
C GLN A 62 4.64 15.81 9.22
N SER A 63 4.34 14.63 8.67
CA SER A 63 3.28 14.42 7.68
C SER A 63 1.88 14.63 8.28
N TYR A 64 1.68 14.27 9.56
CA TYR A 64 0.43 14.58 10.27
C TYR A 64 0.27 16.10 10.43
N GLN A 65 1.33 16.78 10.86
CA GLN A 65 1.33 18.24 11.06
C GLN A 65 1.09 19.00 9.75
N SER A 66 1.71 18.57 8.65
CA SER A 66 1.53 19.22 7.34
C SER A 66 0.10 19.10 6.81
N LEU A 67 -0.61 18.03 7.18
CA LEU A 67 -2.02 17.82 6.87
C LEU A 67 -2.98 18.45 7.89
N GLY A 68 -2.46 19.03 8.98
CA GLY A 68 -3.28 19.58 10.07
C GLY A 68 -4.07 18.51 10.83
N VAL A 69 -3.62 17.25 10.79
CA VAL A 69 -4.29 16.11 11.44
C VAL A 69 -3.58 15.81 12.76
N GLU A 70 -4.34 15.68 13.84
CA GLU A 70 -3.80 15.24 15.12
C GLU A 70 -3.34 13.78 15.05
N ARG A 71 -2.12 13.51 15.50
CA ARG A 71 -1.61 12.15 15.63
C ARG A 71 -2.10 11.54 16.94
N SER A 72 -3.18 10.76 16.88
CA SER A 72 -3.69 10.03 18.04
C SER A 72 -2.71 8.94 18.49
N GLU A 73 -2.50 8.78 19.79
CA GLU A 73 -1.71 7.68 20.36
C GLU A 73 -2.34 6.29 20.11
N ALA A 74 -3.65 6.25 19.83
CA ALA A 74 -4.37 5.00 19.57
C ALA A 74 -3.88 4.27 18.31
N ILE A 75 -3.22 4.96 17.37
CA ILE A 75 -2.68 4.31 16.16
C ILE A 75 -1.41 3.53 16.43
N SER A 76 -0.73 3.78 17.56
CA SER A 76 0.54 3.14 17.93
C SER A 76 0.40 1.63 18.19
N VAL A 77 -0.83 1.14 18.39
CA VAL A 77 -1.13 -0.29 18.60
C VAL A 77 -1.58 -1.01 17.33
N LEU A 78 -1.58 -0.34 16.17
CA LEU A 78 -1.96 -0.96 14.91
C LEU A 78 -0.85 -1.89 14.40
N PHE A 79 -1.28 -3.06 13.94
CA PHE A 79 -0.41 -4.04 13.28
C PHE A 79 -0.85 -4.18 11.82
N PHE A 80 0.13 -4.24 10.92
CA PHE A 80 -0.11 -4.35 9.48
C PHE A 80 0.39 -5.70 8.98
N ASP A 81 -0.40 -6.34 8.13
CA ASP A 81 -0.07 -7.61 7.51
C ASP A 81 -0.51 -7.58 6.04
N VAL A 82 0.39 -8.00 5.13
CA VAL A 82 0.14 -7.96 3.69
C VAL A 82 -0.02 -9.39 3.18
N LYS A 83 -1.23 -9.73 2.75
CA LYS A 83 -1.57 -11.09 2.30
C LYS A 83 -2.02 -11.09 0.84
N LYS A 84 -1.63 -12.13 0.12
CA LYS A 84 -2.18 -12.43 -1.20
C LYS A 84 -3.45 -13.26 -1.02
N ILE A 85 -4.62 -12.63 -1.23
CA ILE A 85 -5.90 -13.31 -1.18
C ILE A 85 -6.20 -13.91 -2.56
N ASN A 86 -6.30 -15.24 -2.66
CA ASN A 86 -6.83 -15.89 -3.85
C ASN A 86 -8.37 -15.92 -3.74
N LYS A 87 -9.07 -15.30 -4.70
CA LYS A 87 -10.55 -15.24 -4.74
C LYS A 87 -11.22 -16.63 -4.74
N GLU A 88 -10.53 -17.71 -5.13
CA GLU A 88 -11.08 -19.08 -5.02
C GLU A 88 -11.23 -19.57 -3.57
N ASN A 89 -10.47 -19.01 -2.62
CA ASN A 89 -10.53 -19.38 -1.20
C ASN A 89 -11.23 -18.33 -0.32
N SER A 90 -11.86 -17.30 -0.90
CA SER A 90 -12.56 -16.25 -0.15
C SER A 90 -14.00 -16.63 0.22
N LEU A 91 -14.27 -17.93 0.45
CA LEU A 91 -15.45 -18.34 1.19
C LEU A 91 -15.15 -18.06 2.66
N TRP A 92 -15.47 -16.84 3.08
CA TRP A 92 -15.44 -16.38 4.47
C TRP A 92 -16.28 -17.31 5.34
N LYS A 93 -15.69 -18.43 5.76
CA LYS A 93 -16.25 -19.32 6.76
C LYS A 93 -15.94 -18.65 8.09
N PHE A 94 -16.80 -17.70 8.46
CA PHE A 94 -16.98 -17.30 9.84
C PHE A 94 -17.27 -18.58 10.63
N ILE A 95 -16.24 -19.15 11.26
CA ILE A 95 -16.40 -20.13 12.33
C ILE A 95 -16.42 -19.26 13.59
N PRO A 96 -17.59 -18.86 14.11
CA PRO A 96 -17.63 -18.31 15.45
C PRO A 96 -17.01 -19.35 16.38
N LYS A 97 -15.98 -18.95 17.12
CA LYS A 97 -15.40 -19.79 18.17
C LYS A 97 -16.50 -19.98 19.21
N SER A 98 -17.15 -21.14 19.17
CA SER A 98 -18.06 -21.56 20.23
C SER A 98 -17.24 -21.71 21.51
N GLU A 99 -17.77 -21.09 22.57
CA GLU A 99 -17.37 -21.33 23.95
C GLU A 99 -17.46 -22.82 24.31
#